data_AF-A0A6J5Y471-F1
#
_entry.id   AF-A0A6J5Y471-F1
#
_cell.length_a   1.000
_cell.length_b   1.000
_cell.length_c   1.000
_cell.angle_alpha   90.00
_cell.angle_beta   90.00
_cell.angle_gamma   90.00
#
_symmetry.space_group_name_H-M   'P 1'
#
loop_
_entity.id
_entity.type
_entity.pdbx_description
1 polymer ?
#
loop_
_entity_poly.entity_id
_entity_poly.type
_entity_poly.pdbx_seq_one_letter_code
_entity_poly.pdbx_strand_id
1 'polypeptide(L)'
;MHQGGQMLQPHMDLGPRPMDPTQAPNVHMAPPEIRNYKKQLCINWPTPEGCPYGECCRFAHGEAELRKHPRYRTTQCKYVHSSSGCSLGDRCHFLHDEAGHQ
;
A
#
# COMPACT_ATOMS: atom_id res chain seq x y z
N MET A 1 32.54 54.91 -49.84
CA MET A 1 32.67 53.81 -48.85
C MET A 1 31.50 53.94 -47.90
N HIS A 2 30.45 53.13 -47.97
CA HIS A 2 30.45 51.70 -47.66
C HIS A 2 29.47 50.93 -48.57
N GLN A 3 29.93 49.80 -49.10
CA GLN A 3 29.13 48.78 -49.76
C GLN A 3 28.90 47.62 -48.78
N GLY A 4 27.79 46.90 -48.92
CA GLY A 4 27.53 45.60 -48.29
C GLY A 4 26.02 45.43 -48.04
N GLY A 5 25.28 44.53 -48.65
CA GLY A 5 25.64 43.20 -49.18
C GLY A 5 24.99 42.13 -48.29
N GLN A 6 23.83 41.62 -48.74
CA GLN A 6 23.22 40.30 -48.53
C GLN A 6 23.52 39.51 -47.26
N MET A 7 22.48 38.98 -46.58
CA MET A 7 22.38 37.55 -46.28
C MET A 7 21.03 37.20 -45.62
N LEU A 8 20.29 36.30 -46.28
CA LEU A 8 19.10 35.64 -45.74
C LEU A 8 19.53 34.75 -44.56
N GLN A 9 18.87 34.87 -43.41
CA GLN A 9 19.17 34.04 -42.24
C GLN A 9 18.37 32.72 -42.29
N PRO A 10 19.00 31.60 -41.90
CA PRO A 10 18.54 30.22 -42.17
C PRO A 10 17.37 29.76 -41.28
N HIS A 11 16.64 28.76 -41.77
CA HIS A 11 15.66 28.00 -41.00
C HIS A 11 16.40 27.18 -39.93
N MET A 12 16.09 27.43 -38.66
CA MET A 12 16.48 26.54 -37.58
C MET A 12 15.51 25.35 -37.57
N ASP A 13 15.96 24.21 -38.11
CA ASP A 13 15.31 22.92 -37.92
C ASP A 13 15.34 22.58 -36.42
N LEU A 14 14.25 22.88 -35.72
CA LEU A 14 14.04 22.43 -34.35
C LEU A 14 13.64 20.96 -34.45
N GLY A 15 14.63 20.08 -34.31
CA GLY A 15 14.45 18.63 -34.26
C GLY A 15 13.40 18.15 -33.25
N PRO A 16 13.05 16.85 -33.27
CA PRO A 16 11.92 16.33 -32.51
C PRO A 16 12.08 16.60 -31.01
N ARG A 17 11.05 17.24 -30.45
CA ARG A 17 10.98 17.68 -29.05
C ARG A 17 11.27 16.50 -28.11
N PRO A 18 12.11 16.67 -27.08
CA PRO A 18 12.30 15.63 -26.06
C PRO A 18 10.96 15.39 -25.36
N MET A 19 10.58 14.12 -25.26
CA MET A 19 9.41 13.69 -24.49
C MET A 19 9.68 13.90 -23.00
N ASP A 20 8.88 14.77 -22.38
CA ASP A 20 8.95 15.10 -20.97
C ASP A 20 8.42 13.91 -20.13
N PRO A 21 9.20 13.33 -19.20
CA PRO A 21 8.79 12.15 -18.42
C PRO A 21 7.88 12.48 -17.23
N THR A 22 7.37 13.71 -17.10
CA THR A 22 6.67 14.13 -15.86
C THR A 22 5.17 13.79 -15.84
N GLN A 23 4.64 13.06 -16.82
CA GLN A 23 3.30 12.48 -16.70
C GLN A 23 3.36 11.13 -15.99
N ALA A 24 3.67 11.18 -14.69
CA ALA A 24 3.35 10.06 -13.80
C ALA A 24 1.83 9.83 -13.85
N PRO A 25 1.33 8.61 -14.13
CA PRO A 25 -0.06 8.33 -13.89
C PRO A 25 -0.32 8.55 -12.40
N ASN A 26 -1.39 9.27 -12.09
CA ASN A 26 -1.83 9.53 -10.73
C ASN A 26 -2.02 8.21 -9.95
N VAL A 27 -0.99 7.74 -9.25
CA VAL A 27 -1.01 6.49 -8.46
C VAL A 27 -1.70 6.64 -7.10
N HIS A 28 -2.28 7.80 -6.79
CA HIS A 28 -3.01 8.03 -5.53
C HIS A 28 -4.48 7.65 -5.58
N MET A 29 -4.91 6.88 -6.58
CA MET A 29 -6.21 6.21 -6.53
C MET A 29 -6.12 5.10 -5.48
N ALA A 30 -6.33 5.45 -4.20
CA ALA A 30 -6.52 4.47 -3.14
C ALA A 30 -7.52 3.42 -3.65
N PRO A 31 -7.16 2.12 -3.67
CA PRO A 31 -8.03 1.09 -4.23
C PRO A 31 -9.40 1.15 -3.56
N PRO A 32 -10.50 0.98 -4.31
CA PRO A 32 -11.85 1.03 -3.77
C PRO A 32 -11.96 -0.01 -2.66
N GLU A 33 -11.99 0.42 -1.39
CA GLU A 33 -11.94 -0.37 -0.14
C GLU A 33 -12.13 -1.88 -0.39
N ILE A 34 -11.08 -2.53 -0.92
CA ILE A 34 -11.25 -3.89 -1.44
C ILE A 34 -11.41 -4.72 -0.18
N ARG A 35 -12.63 -5.20 0.05
CA ARG A 35 -12.95 -6.04 1.19
C ARG A 35 -11.91 -7.16 1.20
N ASN A 36 -11.07 -7.17 2.23
CA ASN A 36 -9.98 -8.13 2.47
C ASN A 36 -8.59 -7.80 1.91
N TYR A 37 -8.36 -6.58 1.42
CA TYR A 37 -7.02 -6.13 1.04
C TYR A 37 -6.07 -6.12 2.25
N LYS A 38 -4.94 -6.79 2.09
CA LYS A 38 -3.85 -6.92 3.06
C LYS A 38 -4.28 -7.43 4.44
N LYS A 39 -5.30 -8.30 4.51
CA LYS A 39 -5.74 -8.93 5.77
C LYS A 39 -4.97 -10.20 6.14
N GLN A 40 -4.22 -10.77 5.20
CA GLN A 40 -3.40 -11.97 5.41
C GLN A 40 -2.01 -11.75 4.81
N LEU A 41 -1.01 -12.46 5.34
CA LEU A 41 0.36 -12.43 4.84
C LEU A 41 0.46 -13.15 3.48
N CYS A 42 1.30 -12.63 2.60
CA CYS A 42 1.62 -13.23 1.32
C CYS A 42 2.55 -14.42 1.53
N ILE A 43 2.14 -15.60 1.05
CA ILE A 43 2.92 -16.84 1.17
C ILE A 43 4.17 -16.81 0.27
N ASN A 44 4.10 -16.13 -0.86
CA ASN A 44 5.19 -16.07 -1.85
C ASN A 44 6.21 -14.97 -1.57
N TRP A 45 5.87 -14.00 -0.71
CA TRP A 45 6.82 -12.94 -0.38
C TRP A 45 8.14 -13.42 0.24
N PRO A 46 8.15 -14.34 1.22
CA PRO A 46 9.39 -14.83 1.81
C PRO A 46 10.08 -15.92 0.97
N THR A 47 9.51 -16.36 -0.15
CA THR A 47 10.16 -17.38 -1.00
C THR A 47 11.28 -16.73 -1.81
N PRO A 48 12.31 -17.49 -2.23
CA PRO A 48 13.39 -16.95 -3.06
C PRO A 48 12.90 -16.42 -4.42
N GLU A 49 11.77 -16.92 -4.91
CA GLU A 49 11.11 -16.44 -6.13
C GLU A 49 10.40 -15.08 -5.92
N GLY A 50 10.08 -14.73 -4.67
CA GLY A 50 9.38 -13.52 -4.30
C GLY A 50 7.91 -13.51 -4.71
N CYS A 51 7.23 -12.39 -4.42
CA CYS A 51 5.84 -12.22 -4.82
C CYS A 51 5.74 -11.75 -6.28
N PRO A 52 5.06 -12.50 -7.17
CA PRO A 52 4.91 -12.11 -8.58
C PRO A 52 4.03 -10.86 -8.78
N TYR A 53 3.27 -10.47 -7.75
CA TYR A 53 2.35 -9.32 -7.80
C TYR A 53 3.00 -8.01 -7.34
N GLY A 54 4.22 -8.04 -6.80
CA GLY A 54 4.91 -6.86 -6.28
C GLY A 54 4.03 -6.02 -5.35
N GLU A 55 4.10 -4.69 -5.46
CA GLU A 55 3.36 -3.74 -4.60
C GLU A 55 1.83 -3.81 -4.81
N CYS A 56 1.37 -4.38 -5.92
CA CYS A 56 -0.03 -4.60 -6.22
C CYS A 56 -0.60 -5.87 -5.55
N CYS A 57 0.21 -6.59 -4.76
CA CYS A 57 -0.24 -7.75 -4.03
C CYS A 57 -1.42 -7.42 -3.09
N ARG A 58 -2.48 -8.23 -3.17
CA ARG A 58 -3.64 -8.12 -2.28
C ARG A 58 -3.38 -8.67 -0.88
N PHE A 59 -2.27 -9.38 -0.70
CA PHE A 59 -1.79 -9.89 0.58
C PHE A 59 -0.67 -9.00 1.09
N ALA A 60 -0.44 -8.99 2.40
CA ALA A 60 0.61 -8.19 3.01
C ALA A 60 1.99 -8.86 2.87
N HIS A 61 3.02 -8.14 2.47
CA HIS A 61 4.41 -8.64 2.45
C HIS A 61 5.10 -8.57 3.81
N GLY A 62 4.37 -8.19 4.86
CA GLY A 62 4.86 -8.21 6.23
C GLY A 62 3.81 -7.63 7.17
N GLU A 63 4.11 -7.63 8.47
CA GLU A 63 3.22 -7.05 9.47
C GLU A 63 2.98 -5.55 9.27
N ALA A 64 3.96 -4.84 8.69
CA ALA A 64 3.83 -3.41 8.37
C ALA A 64 2.70 -3.13 7.37
N GLU A 65 2.43 -4.07 6.46
CA GLU A 65 1.38 -3.94 5.46
C GLU A 65 0.07 -4.63 5.88
N LEU A 66 0.13 -5.50 6.90
CA LEU A 66 -1.00 -6.29 7.37
C LEU A 66 -2.02 -5.39 8.07
N ARG A 67 -3.15 -5.16 7.39
CA ARG A 67 -4.27 -4.39 7.92
C ARG A 67 -5.01 -5.19 8.99
N LYS A 68 -4.63 -4.95 10.25
CA LYS A 68 -5.40 -5.38 11.42
C LYS A 68 -6.72 -4.60 11.45
N HIS A 69 -7.81 -5.26 11.83
CA HIS A 69 -9.09 -4.56 11.97
C HIS A 69 -8.91 -3.42 12.98
N PRO A 70 -9.33 -2.18 12.68
CA PRO A 70 -9.05 -1.00 13.51
C PRO A 70 -9.60 -1.10 14.94
N ARG A 71 -10.46 -2.09 15.22
CA ARG A 71 -11.01 -2.36 16.55
C ARG A 71 -10.57 -3.69 17.16
N TYR A 72 -9.64 -4.42 16.53
CA TYR A 72 -9.18 -5.71 17.03
C TYR A 72 -8.37 -5.51 18.31
N ARG A 73 -8.84 -6.10 19.42
CA ARG A 73 -8.20 -6.04 20.74
C ARG A 73 -7.83 -4.60 21.13
N THR A 74 -8.78 -3.68 20.95
CA THR A 74 -8.63 -2.26 21.35
C THR A 74 -9.53 -1.86 22.52
N THR A 75 -10.41 -2.75 22.95
CA THR A 75 -11.41 -2.50 24.01
C THR A 75 -11.46 -3.72 24.91
N GLN A 76 -11.58 -3.53 26.22
CA GLN A 76 -11.68 -4.61 27.21
C GLN A 76 -12.85 -5.54 26.90
N CYS A 77 -12.63 -6.85 26.96
CA CYS A 77 -13.71 -7.81 26.86
C CYS A 77 -14.64 -7.69 28.05
N LYS A 78 -15.93 -7.47 27.79
CA LYS A 78 -16.95 -7.36 28.84
C LYS A 78 -17.08 -8.64 29.69
N TYR A 79 -16.74 -9.79 29.14
CA TYR A 79 -16.99 -11.10 29.75
C TYR A 79 -15.72 -11.75 30.33
N VAL A 80 -14.57 -11.11 30.24
CA VAL A 80 -13.30 -11.68 30.72
C VAL A 80 -13.29 -11.92 32.24
N HIS A 81 -13.97 -11.08 33.02
CA HIS A 81 -14.12 -11.26 34.48
C HIS A 81 -15.49 -11.83 34.86
N SER A 82 -16.27 -12.32 33.88
CA SER A 82 -17.52 -13.02 34.18
C SER A 82 -17.22 -14.32 34.90
N SER A 83 -18.15 -14.81 35.73
CA SER A 83 -18.02 -16.07 36.47
C SER A 83 -17.78 -17.29 35.56
N SER A 84 -18.16 -17.19 34.28
CA SER A 84 -17.92 -18.19 33.23
C SER A 84 -16.70 -17.92 32.36
N GLY A 85 -15.98 -16.82 32.56
CA GLY A 85 -14.99 -16.29 31.61
C GLY A 85 -15.60 -15.92 30.25
N CYS A 86 -14.73 -15.56 29.30
CA CYS A 86 -15.14 -15.29 27.93
C CYS A 86 -15.18 -16.60 27.12
N SER A 87 -16.38 -17.03 26.70
CA SER A 87 -16.57 -18.25 25.90
C SER A 87 -15.90 -18.24 24.51
N LEU A 88 -15.36 -17.09 24.09
CA LEU A 88 -14.62 -16.94 22.83
C LEU A 88 -13.12 -17.26 22.96
N GLY A 89 -12.56 -17.23 24.17
CA GLY A 89 -11.11 -17.44 24.41
C GLY A 89 -10.23 -16.54 23.53
N ASP A 90 -9.21 -17.12 22.89
CA ASP A 90 -8.28 -16.44 21.97
C ASP A 90 -8.90 -15.82 20.73
N ARG A 91 -10.08 -16.32 20.35
CA ARG A 91 -10.84 -15.81 19.20
C ARG A 91 -11.62 -14.55 19.57
N CYS A 92 -11.59 -14.13 20.83
CA CYS A 92 -12.21 -12.89 21.25
C CYS A 92 -11.57 -11.70 20.53
N HIS A 93 -12.43 -10.85 19.95
CA HIS A 93 -12.01 -9.62 19.28
C HIS A 93 -11.68 -8.48 20.25
N PHE A 94 -11.85 -8.69 21.56
CA PHE A 94 -11.64 -7.74 22.64
C PHE A 94 -10.42 -8.14 23.48
N LEU A 95 -9.88 -7.20 24.27
CA LEU A 95 -8.71 -7.42 25.12
C LEU A 95 -9.04 -8.32 26.32
N HIS A 96 -8.21 -9.33 26.56
CA HIS A 96 -8.12 -10.08 27.82
C HIS A 96 -6.77 -9.75 28.45
N ASP A 97 -6.75 -9.48 29.75
CA ASP A 97 -5.49 -9.39 30.51
C ASP A 97 -4.94 -10.82 30.68
N GLU A 98 -3.62 -10.99 30.75
CA GLU A 98 -2.89 -12.27 30.56
C GLU A 98 -3.37 -13.44 31.45
N ALA A 99 -4.19 -13.17 32.46
CA ALA A 99 -4.87 -14.14 33.33
C ALA A 99 -6.16 -14.77 32.75
N GLY A 100 -6.65 -14.33 31.58
CA GLY A 100 -7.95 -14.71 31.00
C GLY A 100 -7.92 -15.78 29.91
N HIS A 101 -6.90 -16.63 29.86
CA HIS A 101 -6.83 -17.79 28.97
C HIS A 101 -7.54 -18.99 29.59
N GLN A 102 -8.72 -19.33 29.09
CA GLN A 102 -9.41 -20.61 29.31
C GLN A 102 -10.07 -21.03 28.01
#